data_AF-A0A6P7NNA4-F1
#
_entry.id   AF-A0A6P7NNA4-F1
#
_cell.length_a   1.000
_cell.length_b   1.000
_cell.length_c   1.000
_cell.angle_alpha   90.00
_cell.angle_beta   90.00
_cell.angle_gamma   90.00
#
_symmetry.space_group_name_H-M   'P 1'
#
loop_
_entity.id
_entity.type
_entity.pdbx_description
1 polymer ?
#
loop_
_entity_poly.entity_id
_entity_poly.type
_entity_poly.pdbx_seq_one_letter_code
_entity_poly.pdbx_strand_id
1 'polypeptide(L)'
;MRPIGTDPRSVPVGTVQGVAGYFRTSREECAVATEEPETSQRDPPPVSLCIQLSSAEAPASMENVAVFDSPGKGRGLRATKEFWAGDVIFSEASISAVVFDSLADRICHSCFRRQDKLQRCGQCKFAHYCDRTCQRAGWAEHKQECGAIKAYGKVPNENIRLASRILWRLDKDGGVVSDAQLATLEELEDHVADMQEDELKEFKVDIHNFLDYWPRGSKQHTVDHISHIFGVINCNGFSVSDQRGLQAVGVGLFPNLCLVNHDCWPNCTVILNHGKIELRSLGKISEGEELTVAYVDYINLSEERQRLLKTQYFFDCTCEHCTKRIKDDLKMAGCEVDGVKPSDEQVKEATDYCFEMMDKLDKARLKGDYHEVVKICKECLEKTEPVLADTHIYLLRIWSSLSEVQAYLQYFDDAAEYARKMVEGYMKLYHPNNATLGMAAMRAGVTHWQAGQIEVGHGMICKAYAILMVTHGPTHPITKDLEAMRVQTEMELRMFKQNEYVYHSMREAALKNKPMTMMHEPKSVEEGIKNLFHRRK
;
A
#
# COMPACT_ATOMS: atom_id res chain seq x y z
N MET A 1 24.01 -16.31 19.15
CA MET A 1 25.02 -16.02 18.10
C MET A 1 24.97 -14.52 17.82
N ARG A 2 26.12 -13.88 17.55
CA ARG A 2 26.25 -12.40 17.42
C ARG A 2 25.36 -11.87 16.27
N PRO A 3 24.55 -10.82 16.47
CA PRO A 3 23.79 -10.18 15.41
C PRO A 3 24.70 -9.25 14.60
N ILE A 4 24.73 -9.43 13.29
CA ILE A 4 25.37 -8.48 12.36
C ILE A 4 24.33 -7.39 12.08
N GLY A 5 24.73 -6.14 12.35
CA GLY A 5 23.90 -4.95 12.19
C GLY A 5 23.38 -4.79 10.77
N THR A 6 22.06 -4.85 10.64
CA THR A 6 21.32 -4.19 9.57
C THR A 6 21.01 -2.77 10.06
N ASP A 7 21.23 -1.77 9.21
CA ASP A 7 20.87 -0.38 9.48
C ASP A 7 19.36 -0.30 9.82
N PRO A 8 18.97 0.12 11.04
CA PRO A 8 17.58 0.18 11.44
C PRO A 8 16.76 1.26 10.72
N ARG A 9 17.41 2.17 9.96
CA ARG A 9 16.72 3.24 9.20
C ARG A 9 16.36 2.87 7.76
N SER A 10 16.61 1.63 7.36
CA SER A 10 16.08 1.05 6.13
C SER A 10 15.21 -0.18 6.45
N VAL A 11 14.11 0.02 7.15
CA VAL A 11 13.02 -0.96 7.10
C VAL A 11 12.37 -0.81 5.71
N PRO A 12 12.40 -1.84 4.85
CA PRO A 12 11.63 -1.81 3.63
C PRO A 12 10.15 -1.87 4.05
N VAL A 13 9.49 -0.71 4.07
CA VAL A 13 8.03 -0.66 3.99
C VAL A 13 7.68 -1.39 2.71
N GLY A 14 7.09 -2.58 2.82
CA GLY A 14 6.89 -3.54 1.74
C GLY A 14 6.57 -2.88 0.41
N THR A 15 7.60 -2.71 -0.42
CA THR A 15 7.49 -2.16 -1.76
C THR A 15 6.85 -3.24 -2.61
N VAL A 16 5.58 -3.08 -3.02
CA VAL A 16 4.98 -3.89 -4.08
C VAL A 16 5.53 -3.39 -5.41
N GLN A 17 6.83 -3.62 -5.65
CA GLN A 17 7.46 -3.45 -6.96
C GLN A 17 7.09 -4.64 -7.84
N GLY A 18 5.87 -4.63 -8.40
CA GLY A 18 5.45 -5.69 -9.33
C GLY A 18 4.43 -5.27 -10.38
N VAL A 19 3.59 -4.26 -10.13
CA VAL A 19 2.42 -4.07 -11.01
C VAL A 19 2.68 -3.16 -12.22
N ALA A 20 3.90 -2.60 -12.38
CA ALA A 20 4.24 -1.74 -13.52
C ALA A 20 4.11 -2.43 -14.88
N GLY A 21 4.27 -3.77 -14.94
CA GLY A 21 4.11 -4.56 -16.17
C GLY A 21 2.67 -4.87 -16.58
N TYR A 22 1.70 -4.79 -15.66
CA TYR A 22 0.35 -5.32 -15.89
C TYR A 22 -0.59 -4.42 -16.70
N PHE A 23 -0.25 -3.14 -16.89
CA PHE A 23 -1.15 -2.15 -17.50
C PHE A 23 -0.87 -1.87 -18.98
N ARG A 24 0.11 -2.54 -19.60
CA ARG A 24 0.57 -2.18 -20.95
C ARG A 24 -0.12 -2.92 -22.11
N THR A 25 -0.86 -4.00 -21.88
CA THR A 25 -1.22 -4.91 -22.99
C THR A 25 -2.71 -5.05 -23.29
N SER A 26 -3.64 -4.52 -22.49
CA SER A 26 -5.08 -4.74 -22.74
C SER A 26 -5.71 -3.78 -23.78
N ARG A 27 -4.92 -3.10 -24.60
CA ARG A 27 -5.43 -2.16 -25.63
C ARG A 27 -4.99 -2.43 -27.08
N GLU A 28 -4.14 -3.43 -27.35
CA GLU A 28 -3.55 -3.58 -28.70
C GLU A 28 -3.91 -4.85 -29.50
N GLU A 29 -4.73 -5.79 -29.00
CA GLU A 29 -5.04 -7.00 -29.76
C GLU A 29 -6.55 -7.25 -29.94
N CYS A 30 -7.18 -6.43 -30.80
CA CYS A 30 -8.40 -6.81 -31.53
C CYS A 30 -8.63 -5.86 -32.72
N ALA A 31 -7.91 -6.06 -33.82
CA ALA A 31 -8.29 -5.52 -35.12
C ALA A 31 -7.77 -6.45 -36.24
N VAL A 32 -8.66 -7.29 -36.75
CA VAL A 32 -8.46 -8.07 -37.98
C VAL A 32 -8.64 -7.12 -39.18
N ALA A 33 -7.77 -7.30 -40.17
CA ALA A 33 -7.55 -6.46 -41.34
C ALA A 33 -8.77 -6.26 -42.27
N THR A 34 -8.96 -5.01 -42.72
CA THR A 34 -9.48 -4.63 -44.05
C THR A 34 -8.92 -3.25 -44.45
N GLU A 35 -8.48 -3.12 -45.71
CA GLU A 35 -7.69 -2.02 -46.29
C GLU A 35 -8.46 -0.70 -46.57
N GLU A 36 -7.78 0.44 -46.29
CA GLU A 36 -7.81 1.83 -46.87
C GLU A 36 -9.12 2.68 -46.97
N PRO A 37 -9.06 4.05 -47.11
CA PRO A 37 -7.92 4.99 -47.11
C PRO A 37 -8.04 6.20 -46.14
N GLU A 38 -6.95 6.97 -46.07
CA GLU A 38 -6.68 8.20 -45.32
C GLU A 38 -7.82 9.23 -45.23
N THR A 39 -8.12 9.74 -44.01
CA THR A 39 -8.48 11.16 -43.77
C THR A 39 -8.37 11.55 -42.29
N SER A 40 -7.77 12.73 -42.04
CA SER A 40 -7.99 13.63 -40.90
C SER A 40 -7.71 13.09 -39.48
N GLN A 41 -6.50 13.37 -38.98
CA GLN A 41 -6.17 13.44 -37.55
C GLN A 41 -7.23 14.27 -36.80
N ARG A 42 -7.94 13.63 -35.87
CA ARG A 42 -8.64 14.31 -34.77
C ARG A 42 -8.02 13.80 -33.48
N ASP A 43 -7.34 14.69 -32.78
CA ASP A 43 -6.80 14.45 -31.45
C ASP A 43 -7.91 13.97 -30.49
N PRO A 44 -7.64 13.02 -29.58
CA PRO A 44 -8.56 12.71 -28.49
C PRO A 44 -8.67 13.94 -27.56
N PRO A 45 -9.84 14.19 -26.96
CA PRO A 45 -10.07 15.40 -26.18
C PRO A 45 -9.19 15.41 -24.91
N PRO A 46 -8.77 16.59 -24.43
CA PRO A 46 -7.98 16.70 -23.22
C PRO A 46 -8.82 16.21 -22.03
N VAL A 47 -8.28 15.24 -21.28
CA VAL A 47 -8.83 14.79 -20.00
C VAL A 47 -8.61 15.91 -18.98
N SER A 48 -9.48 16.91 -19.02
CA SER A 48 -9.56 18.00 -18.05
C SER A 48 -10.29 17.49 -16.81
N LEU A 49 -9.55 16.78 -15.94
CA LEU A 49 -9.91 16.65 -14.53
C LEU A 49 -8.62 16.75 -13.71
N CYS A 50 -7.97 17.92 -13.83
CA CYS A 50 -6.92 18.32 -12.90
C CYS A 50 -7.58 18.64 -11.56
N ILE A 51 -7.41 17.72 -10.62
CA ILE A 51 -7.79 17.87 -9.22
C ILE A 51 -7.15 19.14 -8.68
N GLN A 52 -8.00 20.10 -8.31
CA GLN A 52 -7.59 21.27 -7.56
C GLN A 52 -7.07 20.79 -6.19
N LEU A 53 -5.77 20.95 -5.95
CA LEU A 53 -5.23 21.02 -4.58
C LEU A 53 -5.53 22.40 -3.93
N SER A 54 -6.57 23.09 -4.40
CA SER A 54 -7.04 24.37 -3.88
C SER A 54 -8.52 24.27 -3.53
N SER A 55 -8.79 24.19 -2.22
CA SER A 55 -9.97 24.75 -1.53
C SER A 55 -11.31 24.73 -2.30
N ALA A 56 -12.04 23.61 -2.26
CA ALA A 56 -13.52 23.57 -2.19
C ALA A 56 -14.06 22.13 -2.34
N GLU A 57 -13.86 21.27 -1.34
CA GLU A 57 -14.67 20.07 -1.08
C GLU A 57 -14.58 19.81 0.44
N ALA A 58 -15.71 19.39 1.05
CA ALA A 58 -16.09 19.53 2.46
C ALA A 58 -14.93 19.62 3.49
N PRO A 59 -14.96 20.58 4.43
CA PRO A 59 -13.96 20.67 5.47
C PRO A 59 -13.86 19.35 6.21
N ALA A 60 -12.62 18.95 6.52
CA ALA A 60 -12.34 17.88 7.45
C ALA A 60 -13.10 18.17 8.75
N SER A 61 -14.22 17.50 9.01
CA SER A 61 -14.88 17.62 10.31
C SER A 61 -14.28 16.57 11.24
N MET A 62 -13.70 17.04 12.34
CA MET A 62 -13.23 16.17 13.43
C MET A 62 -14.32 15.91 14.47
N GLU A 63 -15.59 16.19 14.15
CA GLU A 63 -16.73 15.98 15.06
C GLU A 63 -16.92 14.51 15.48
N ASN A 64 -16.40 13.57 14.68
CA ASN A 64 -16.56 12.14 14.92
C ASN A 64 -15.50 11.54 15.87
N VAL A 65 -14.55 12.36 16.31
CA VAL A 65 -13.44 11.93 17.16
C VAL A 65 -13.22 12.93 18.30
N ALA A 66 -12.64 12.44 19.40
CA ALA A 66 -12.20 13.28 20.49
C ALA A 66 -10.83 12.84 20.98
N VAL A 67 -9.97 13.81 21.29
CA VAL A 67 -8.71 13.55 21.98
C VAL A 67 -9.01 13.09 23.39
N PHE A 68 -8.31 12.06 23.87
CA PHE A 68 -8.40 11.59 25.25
C PHE A 68 -7.01 11.12 25.73
N ASP A 69 -6.85 11.03 27.05
CA ASP A 69 -5.68 10.40 27.66
C ASP A 69 -5.88 8.88 27.66
N SER A 70 -5.08 8.18 26.86
CA SER A 70 -5.08 6.74 26.71
C SER A 70 -4.12 6.13 27.75
N PRO A 71 -4.63 5.31 28.69
CA PRO A 71 -3.82 4.80 29.80
C PRO A 71 -2.55 4.09 29.33
N GLY A 72 -1.39 4.66 29.66
CA GLY A 72 -0.08 4.11 29.31
C GLY A 72 0.35 4.30 27.85
N LYS A 73 -0.43 5.02 27.03
CA LYS A 73 -0.10 5.34 25.63
C LYS A 73 -0.03 6.84 25.35
N GLY A 74 -0.20 7.68 26.37
CA GLY A 74 -0.26 9.14 26.19
C GLY A 74 -1.59 9.56 25.58
N ARG A 75 -1.58 10.48 24.62
CA ARG A 75 -2.82 10.90 23.95
C ARG A 75 -3.29 9.85 22.96
N GLY A 76 -4.60 9.80 22.72
CA GLY A 76 -5.22 8.98 21.70
C GLY A 76 -6.44 9.66 21.10
N LEU A 77 -6.98 9.09 20.03
CA LEU A 77 -8.30 9.44 19.52
C LEU A 77 -9.31 8.35 19.90
N ARG A 78 -10.50 8.76 20.33
CA ARG A 78 -11.66 7.89 20.53
C ARG A 78 -12.84 8.32 19.68
N ALA A 79 -13.71 7.38 19.34
CA ALA A 79 -14.92 7.65 18.59
C ALA A 79 -15.94 8.45 19.43
N THR A 80 -16.61 9.45 18.84
CA THR A 80 -17.72 10.19 19.47
C THR A 80 -19.10 9.67 19.04
N LYS A 81 -19.12 8.67 18.15
CA LYS A 81 -20.31 7.96 17.68
C LYS A 81 -19.95 6.54 17.23
N GLU A 82 -20.95 5.74 16.92
CA GLU A 82 -20.78 4.40 16.34
C GLU A 82 -20.37 4.46 14.85
N PHE A 83 -19.52 3.52 14.44
CA PHE A 83 -19.11 3.33 13.04
C PHE A 83 -19.27 1.89 12.58
N TRP A 84 -19.42 1.70 11.27
CA TRP A 84 -19.48 0.42 10.58
C TRP A 84 -18.32 0.27 9.60
N ALA A 85 -18.02 -0.96 9.18
CA ALA A 85 -16.92 -1.23 8.26
C ALA A 85 -17.02 -0.39 6.98
N GLY A 86 -15.98 0.37 6.67
CA GLY A 86 -15.88 1.21 5.48
C GLY A 86 -16.32 2.66 5.66
N ASP A 87 -16.82 3.03 6.84
CA ASP A 87 -17.09 4.43 7.16
C ASP A 87 -15.78 5.24 7.17
N VAL A 88 -15.85 6.47 6.65
CA VAL A 88 -14.77 7.46 6.77
C VAL A 88 -14.95 8.17 8.10
N ILE A 89 -14.01 7.97 9.02
CA ILE A 89 -14.02 8.60 10.34
C ILE A 89 -13.68 10.09 10.19
N PHE A 90 -12.57 10.37 9.52
CA PHE A 90 -12.19 11.71 9.08
C PHE A 90 -11.26 11.64 7.86
N SER A 91 -11.06 12.78 7.21
CA SER A 91 -10.07 12.97 6.15
C SER A 91 -9.24 14.20 6.46
N GLU A 92 -7.95 14.18 6.13
CA GLU A 92 -7.02 15.25 6.47
C GLU A 92 -6.03 15.51 5.32
N ALA A 93 -5.78 16.79 5.02
CA ALA A 93 -4.69 17.18 4.12
C ALA A 93 -3.39 17.26 4.91
N SER A 94 -2.26 16.98 4.26
CA SER A 94 -0.97 17.09 4.94
C SER A 94 -0.65 18.55 5.31
N ILE A 95 0.07 18.73 6.42
CA ILE A 95 0.74 20.01 6.70
C ILE A 95 1.85 20.25 5.69
N SER A 96 2.55 19.19 5.31
CA SER A 96 3.53 19.20 4.23
C SER A 96 3.82 17.77 3.82
N ALA A 97 4.26 17.60 2.58
CA ALA A 97 4.75 16.33 2.07
C ALA A 97 5.86 16.56 1.05
N VAL A 98 6.77 15.60 0.95
CA VAL A 98 7.90 15.62 0.02
C VAL A 98 8.09 14.25 -0.64
N VAL A 99 8.58 14.26 -1.88
CA VAL A 99 8.97 13.04 -2.62
C VAL A 99 10.29 12.51 -2.07
N PHE A 100 10.48 11.19 -2.03
CA PHE A 100 11.76 10.56 -1.68
C PHE A 100 12.87 10.88 -2.68
N ASP A 101 14.10 11.06 -2.21
CA ASP A 101 15.25 11.41 -3.06
C ASP A 101 15.44 10.42 -4.23
N SER A 102 15.27 9.12 -3.95
CA SER A 102 15.46 8.03 -4.91
C SER A 102 14.44 8.02 -6.07
N LEU A 103 13.35 8.79 -5.97
CA LEU A 103 12.24 8.80 -6.92
C LEU A 103 11.94 10.19 -7.50
N ALA A 104 12.76 11.19 -7.18
CA ALA A 104 12.50 12.59 -7.50
C ALA A 104 12.32 12.88 -9.01
N ASP A 105 12.95 12.11 -9.89
CA ASP A 105 12.85 12.27 -11.35
C ASP A 105 11.66 11.52 -11.98
N ARG A 106 10.98 10.66 -11.22
CA ARG A 106 9.87 9.80 -11.68
C ARG A 106 8.52 10.15 -11.08
N ILE A 107 8.51 10.96 -10.02
CA ILE A 107 7.32 11.32 -9.26
C ILE A 107 7.07 12.82 -9.33
N CYS A 108 5.83 13.20 -9.63
CA CYS A 108 5.43 14.59 -9.59
C CYS A 108 5.47 15.13 -8.15
N HIS A 109 6.21 16.23 -7.94
CA HIS A 109 6.39 16.89 -6.64
C HIS A 109 5.15 17.64 -6.12
N SER A 110 4.05 17.65 -6.89
CA SER A 110 2.79 18.28 -6.49
C SER A 110 1.71 17.24 -6.21
N CYS A 111 1.54 16.23 -7.07
CA CYS A 111 0.44 15.28 -6.95
C CYS A 111 0.89 13.85 -6.62
N PHE A 112 2.20 13.62 -6.43
CA PHE A 112 2.82 12.33 -6.10
C PHE A 112 2.55 11.21 -7.12
N ARG A 113 2.04 11.57 -8.31
CA ARG A 113 1.79 10.61 -9.38
C ARG A 113 3.09 10.26 -10.09
N ARG A 114 3.27 8.97 -10.34
CA ARG A 114 4.32 8.45 -11.21
C ARG A 114 3.96 8.70 -12.68
N GLN A 115 4.92 9.23 -13.44
CA GLN A 115 4.80 9.37 -14.90
C GLN A 115 6.15 9.12 -15.58
N ASP A 116 6.11 8.62 -16.82
CA ASP A 116 7.32 8.35 -17.61
C ASP A 116 8.01 9.64 -18.09
N LYS A 117 7.26 10.71 -18.29
CA LYS A 117 7.76 12.00 -18.79
C LYS A 117 7.27 13.13 -17.90
N LEU A 118 8.16 13.64 -17.04
CA LEU A 118 7.89 14.80 -16.19
C LEU A 118 8.62 16.06 -16.69
N GLN A 119 8.01 17.20 -16.43
CA GLN A 119 8.56 18.53 -16.72
C GLN A 119 9.34 19.04 -15.52
N ARG A 120 10.65 19.23 -15.69
CA ARG A 120 11.55 19.72 -14.64
C ARG A 120 11.43 21.23 -14.44
N CYS A 121 11.46 21.68 -13.19
CA CYS A 121 11.54 23.10 -12.86
C CYS A 121 12.81 23.73 -13.44
N GLY A 122 12.65 24.76 -14.27
CA GLY A 122 13.79 25.43 -14.93
C GLY A 122 14.72 26.19 -13.99
N GLN A 123 14.27 26.52 -12.77
CA GLN A 123 15.04 27.31 -11.80
C GLN A 123 15.92 26.45 -10.89
N CYS A 124 15.33 25.51 -10.14
CA CYS A 124 16.07 24.65 -9.22
C CYS A 124 16.64 23.39 -9.88
N LYS A 125 16.12 22.99 -11.05
CA LYS A 125 16.46 21.74 -11.75
C LYS A 125 16.25 20.47 -10.90
N PHE A 126 15.47 20.56 -9.82
CA PHE A 126 15.18 19.45 -8.92
C PHE A 126 13.73 18.99 -9.04
N ALA A 127 12.76 19.89 -8.78
CA ALA A 127 11.35 19.50 -8.76
C ALA A 127 10.85 19.10 -10.16
N HIS A 128 10.06 18.03 -10.22
CA HIS A 128 9.44 17.50 -11.42
C HIS A 128 7.91 17.55 -11.33
N TYR A 129 7.24 17.87 -12.43
CA TYR A 129 5.79 18.01 -12.49
C TYR A 129 5.19 17.27 -13.68
N CYS A 130 3.95 16.82 -13.57
CA CYS A 130 3.23 16.26 -14.72
C CYS A 130 3.19 17.25 -15.89
N ASP A 131 2.85 18.50 -15.57
CA ASP A 131 2.67 19.58 -16.52
C ASP A 131 2.74 20.95 -15.80
N ARG A 132 2.44 22.03 -16.54
CA ARG A 132 2.35 23.39 -16.01
C ARG A 132 1.24 23.55 -14.97
N THR A 133 0.21 22.71 -15.00
CA THR A 133 -0.91 22.73 -14.05
C THR A 133 -0.43 22.30 -12.68
N CYS A 134 0.24 21.14 -12.59
CA CYS A 134 0.87 20.67 -11.35
C CYS A 134 1.98 21.61 -10.87
N GLN A 135 2.76 22.21 -11.78
CA GLN A 135 3.77 23.19 -11.40
C GLN A 135 3.16 24.43 -10.73
N ARG A 136 2.05 24.95 -11.27
CA ARG A 136 1.33 26.10 -10.69
C ARG A 136 0.69 25.74 -9.35
N ALA A 137 0.06 24.57 -9.27
CA ALA A 137 -0.58 24.09 -8.04
C ALA A 137 0.44 23.92 -6.90
N GLY A 138 1.61 23.33 -7.20
CA GLY A 138 2.67 23.14 -6.21
C GLY A 138 3.55 24.37 -5.95
N TRP A 139 3.31 25.52 -6.60
CA TRP A 139 4.22 26.67 -6.50
C TRP A 139 4.23 27.31 -5.11
N ALA A 140 3.08 27.32 -4.41
CA ALA A 140 2.99 27.88 -3.06
C ALA A 140 3.98 27.19 -2.10
N GLU A 141 4.02 25.85 -2.15
CA GLU A 141 4.94 25.01 -1.36
C GLU A 141 6.38 25.05 -1.91
N HIS A 142 6.53 25.04 -3.24
CA HIS A 142 7.86 24.93 -3.85
C HIS A 142 8.65 26.24 -3.88
N LYS A 143 8.02 27.41 -3.85
CA LYS A 143 8.69 28.70 -4.13
C LYS A 143 9.92 28.94 -3.24
N GLN A 144 9.79 28.73 -1.93
CA GLN A 144 10.89 28.93 -0.98
C GLN A 144 11.96 27.85 -1.13
N GLU A 145 11.55 26.58 -1.21
CA GLU A 145 12.45 25.45 -1.48
C GLU A 145 13.25 25.63 -2.77
N CYS A 146 12.61 26.12 -3.84
CA CYS A 146 13.23 26.40 -5.13
C CYS A 146 14.38 27.40 -5.01
N GLY A 147 14.13 28.49 -4.27
CA GLY A 147 15.13 29.52 -4.00
C GLY A 147 16.27 28.98 -3.14
N ALA A 148 15.94 28.25 -2.08
CA ALA A 148 16.89 27.65 -1.15
C ALA A 148 17.81 26.62 -1.83
N ILE A 149 17.26 25.69 -2.63
CA ILE A 149 18.05 24.71 -3.39
C ILE A 149 19.00 25.41 -4.36
N LYS A 150 18.51 26.44 -5.07
CA LYS A 150 19.34 27.20 -6.02
C LYS A 150 20.48 27.94 -5.31
N ALA A 151 20.23 28.54 -4.15
CA ALA A 151 21.23 29.26 -3.38
C ALA A 151 22.26 28.32 -2.72
N TYR A 152 21.79 27.18 -2.21
CA TYR A 152 22.63 26.18 -1.57
C TYR A 152 23.49 25.37 -2.56
N GLY A 153 23.02 25.24 -3.81
CA GLY A 153 23.74 24.58 -4.90
C GLY A 153 23.65 23.04 -4.89
N LYS A 154 23.04 22.45 -3.87
CA LYS A 154 22.72 21.02 -3.79
C LYS A 154 21.32 20.79 -3.23
N VAL A 155 20.79 19.60 -3.44
CA VAL A 155 19.50 19.16 -2.90
C VAL A 155 19.77 18.47 -1.55
N PRO A 156 19.15 18.91 -0.44
CA PRO A 156 19.27 18.20 0.83
C PRO A 156 18.33 16.98 0.87
N ASN A 157 18.52 16.10 1.85
CA ASN A 157 17.72 14.88 1.97
C ASN A 157 16.22 15.16 2.20
N GLU A 158 15.36 14.16 1.99
CA GLU A 158 13.91 14.31 2.21
C GLU A 158 13.52 14.88 3.57
N ASN A 159 14.17 14.48 4.66
CA ASN A 159 13.83 14.95 6.00
C ASN A 159 14.11 16.45 6.16
N ILE A 160 15.27 16.93 5.69
CA ILE A 160 15.60 18.35 5.67
C ILE A 160 14.62 19.13 4.78
N ARG A 161 14.24 18.59 3.62
CA ARG A 161 13.24 19.23 2.74
C ARG A 161 11.88 19.33 3.42
N LEU A 162 11.43 18.26 4.08
CA LEU A 162 10.16 18.23 4.79
C LEU A 162 10.15 19.21 5.97
N ALA A 163 11.16 19.16 6.82
CA ALA A 163 11.33 20.08 7.95
C ALA A 163 11.34 21.55 7.49
N SER A 164 12.02 21.82 6.36
CA SER A 164 12.07 23.18 5.81
C SER A 164 10.70 23.66 5.34
N ARG A 165 9.95 22.83 4.62
CA ARG A 165 8.58 23.16 4.19
C ARG A 165 7.65 23.38 5.38
N ILE A 166 7.76 22.55 6.41
CA ILE A 166 6.99 22.69 7.65
C ILE A 166 7.29 24.02 8.33
N LEU A 167 8.56 24.34 8.57
CA LEU A 167 8.96 25.59 9.24
C LEU A 167 8.55 26.82 8.45
N TRP A 168 8.68 26.81 7.12
CA TRP A 168 8.18 27.90 6.29
C TRP A 168 6.66 28.08 6.38
N ARG A 169 5.91 26.98 6.46
CA ARG A 169 4.46 27.02 6.63
C ARG A 169 4.07 27.50 8.03
N LEU A 170 4.78 27.05 9.08
CA LEU A 170 4.62 27.52 10.46
C LEU A 170 4.85 29.04 10.54
N ASP A 171 5.91 29.54 9.92
CA ASP A 171 6.25 30.97 9.95
C ASP A 171 5.25 31.85 9.21
N LYS A 172 4.59 31.30 8.18
CA LYS A 172 3.65 32.03 7.33
C LYS A 172 2.22 31.99 7.89
N ASP A 173 1.77 30.80 8.28
CA ASP A 173 0.36 30.49 8.56
C ASP A 173 0.15 30.01 10.03
N GLY A 174 1.18 30.06 10.89
CA GLY A 174 1.07 29.75 12.32
C GLY A 174 0.91 28.26 12.66
N GLY A 175 1.11 27.36 11.68
CA GLY A 175 1.05 25.90 11.91
C GLY A 175 -0.33 25.27 11.87
N VAL A 176 -1.36 26.08 11.61
CA VAL A 176 -2.74 25.60 11.48
C VAL A 176 -2.96 25.15 10.03
N VAL A 177 -3.16 23.84 9.84
CA VAL A 177 -3.54 23.28 8.52
C VAL A 177 -5.00 23.58 8.22
N SER A 178 -5.85 23.50 9.25
CA SER A 178 -7.28 23.81 9.20
C SER A 178 -7.82 24.10 10.61
N ASP A 179 -8.97 24.76 10.70
CA ASP A 179 -9.66 25.02 11.98
C ASP A 179 -10.05 23.73 12.73
N ALA A 180 -10.03 22.59 12.05
CA ALA A 180 -10.36 21.28 12.63
C ALA A 180 -9.13 20.54 13.21
N GLN A 181 -7.97 21.19 13.29
CA GLN A 181 -6.76 20.58 13.84
C GLN A 181 -6.85 20.39 15.37
N LEU A 182 -6.68 19.16 15.83
CA LEU A 182 -6.83 18.72 17.22
C LEU A 182 -5.53 18.82 18.04
N ALA A 183 -4.38 18.88 17.39
CA ALA A 183 -3.07 19.06 18.02
C ALA A 183 -2.17 19.95 17.17
N THR A 184 -1.35 20.78 17.82
CA THR A 184 -0.31 21.53 17.12
C THR A 184 0.92 20.65 16.90
N LEU A 185 1.82 21.04 16.00
CA LEU A 185 3.05 20.28 15.77
C LEU A 185 3.94 20.27 17.01
N GLU A 186 3.94 21.35 17.79
CA GLU A 186 4.70 21.49 19.03
C GLU A 186 4.24 20.51 20.11
N GLU A 187 3.01 20.01 20.00
CA GLU A 187 2.49 19.04 20.93
C GLU A 187 2.78 17.60 20.49
N LEU A 188 3.15 17.34 19.23
CA LEU A 188 3.39 15.98 18.75
C LEU A 188 4.64 15.37 19.40
N GLU A 189 4.60 14.06 19.61
CA GLU A 189 5.69 13.32 20.25
C GLU A 189 6.92 13.26 19.33
N ASP A 190 8.10 13.48 19.89
CA ASP A 190 9.36 13.59 19.12
C ASP A 190 10.38 12.52 19.49
N HIS A 191 10.27 11.90 20.67
CA HIS A 191 11.20 10.92 21.24
C HIS A 191 12.69 11.24 21.10
N VAL A 192 13.08 12.51 20.95
CA VAL A 192 14.49 12.91 20.79
C VAL A 192 15.30 12.55 22.04
N ALA A 193 14.65 12.60 23.21
CA ALA A 193 15.27 12.22 24.49
C ALA A 193 15.52 10.71 24.63
N ASP A 194 14.81 9.88 23.87
CA ASP A 194 14.87 8.41 23.94
C ASP A 194 15.84 7.79 22.92
N MET A 195 16.38 8.60 22.00
CA MET A 195 17.32 8.17 20.96
C MET A 195 18.61 7.59 21.55
N GLN A 196 19.11 6.52 20.92
CA GLN A 196 20.41 5.96 21.28
C GLN A 196 21.56 6.90 20.85
N GLU A 197 22.74 6.76 21.46
CA GLU A 197 23.85 7.68 21.23
C GLU A 197 24.27 7.77 19.75
N ASP A 198 24.29 6.64 19.04
CA ASP A 198 24.67 6.60 17.63
C ASP A 198 23.59 7.21 16.72
N GLU A 199 22.32 6.97 17.02
CA GLU A 199 21.18 7.61 16.32
C GLU A 199 21.20 9.12 16.52
N LEU A 200 21.48 9.57 17.74
CA LEU A 200 21.58 10.99 18.08
C LEU A 200 22.75 11.69 17.35
N LYS A 201 23.86 10.97 17.08
CA LYS A 201 24.96 11.52 16.27
C LYS A 201 24.51 11.81 14.85
N GLU A 202 23.82 10.86 14.23
CA GLU A 202 23.32 11.02 12.85
C GLU A 202 22.22 12.06 12.77
N PHE A 203 21.34 12.08 13.76
CA PHE A 203 20.33 13.13 13.92
C PHE A 203 20.97 14.52 13.97
N LYS A 204 22.02 14.72 14.76
CA LYS A 204 22.76 16.00 14.82
C LYS A 204 23.40 16.38 13.48
N VAL A 205 23.85 15.41 12.68
CA VAL A 205 24.37 15.66 11.33
C VAL A 205 23.27 16.26 10.45
N ASP A 206 22.03 15.73 10.52
CA ASP A 206 20.89 16.30 9.79
C ASP A 206 20.54 17.72 10.25
N ILE A 207 20.59 18.00 11.55
CA ILE A 207 20.38 19.37 12.07
C ILE A 207 21.45 20.33 11.53
N HIS A 208 22.72 19.94 11.51
CA HIS A 208 23.79 20.76 10.93
C HIS A 208 23.60 20.99 9.43
N ASN A 209 23.26 19.94 8.68
CA ASN A 209 22.96 20.04 7.25
C ASN A 209 21.74 20.93 6.97
N PHE A 210 20.73 20.89 7.83
CA PHE A 210 19.58 21.79 7.79
C PHE A 210 20.02 23.25 7.97
N LEU A 211 20.83 23.55 8.97
CA LEU A 211 21.30 24.91 9.23
C LEU A 211 22.13 25.48 8.08
N ASP A 212 22.92 24.65 7.40
CA ASP A 212 23.66 25.02 6.20
C ASP A 212 22.73 25.31 5.00
N TYR A 213 21.64 24.56 4.87
CA TYR A 213 20.64 24.72 3.82
C TYR A 213 19.68 25.90 4.07
N TRP A 214 19.36 26.19 5.34
CA TRP A 214 18.33 27.15 5.73
C TRP A 214 18.69 28.58 5.29
N PRO A 215 17.83 29.26 4.51
CA PRO A 215 18.17 30.60 4.01
C PRO A 215 18.29 31.63 5.14
N ARG A 216 19.37 32.41 5.13
CA ARG A 216 19.60 33.51 6.11
C ARG A 216 18.51 34.60 6.08
N GLY A 217 17.77 34.70 4.98
CA GLY A 217 16.62 35.62 4.85
C GLY A 217 15.30 35.08 5.42
N SER A 218 15.25 33.79 5.80
CA SER A 218 14.11 33.20 6.51
C SER A 218 14.16 33.56 7.99
N LYS A 219 13.04 33.42 8.70
CA LYS A 219 13.03 33.48 10.17
C LYS A 219 13.94 32.37 10.73
N GLN A 220 14.78 32.73 11.69
CA GLN A 220 15.73 31.81 12.29
C GLN A 220 15.08 31.11 13.49
N HIS A 221 15.40 29.83 13.66
CA HIS A 221 14.84 28.96 14.70
C HIS A 221 15.95 28.48 15.64
N THR A 222 15.60 28.17 16.89
CA THR A 222 16.55 27.59 17.84
C THR A 222 16.87 26.14 17.44
N VAL A 223 18.04 25.65 17.85
CA VAL A 223 18.41 24.24 17.63
C VAL A 223 17.37 23.31 18.25
N ASP A 224 16.89 23.62 19.46
CA ASP A 224 15.87 22.81 20.13
C ASP A 224 14.57 22.71 19.32
N HIS A 225 14.10 23.83 18.74
CA HIS A 225 12.90 23.82 17.90
C HIS A 225 13.10 23.02 16.62
N ILE A 226 14.27 23.14 15.98
CA ILE A 226 14.59 22.36 14.77
C ILE A 226 14.67 20.87 15.13
N SER A 227 15.35 20.53 16.23
CA SER A 227 15.43 19.16 16.73
C SER A 227 14.05 18.58 17.01
N HIS A 228 13.16 19.34 17.66
CA HIS A 228 11.79 18.91 17.88
C HIS A 228 11.07 18.57 16.56
N ILE A 229 11.12 19.46 15.55
CA ILE A 229 10.47 19.19 14.24
C ILE A 229 11.04 17.95 13.54
N PHE A 230 12.34 17.73 13.60
CA PHE A 230 12.94 16.51 13.04
C PHE A 230 12.51 15.25 13.79
N GLY A 231 12.44 15.30 15.12
CA GLY A 231 11.92 14.19 15.93
C GLY A 231 10.45 13.89 15.61
N VAL A 232 9.63 14.93 15.48
CA VAL A 232 8.22 14.80 15.04
C VAL A 232 8.12 14.13 13.67
N ILE A 233 8.94 14.53 12.69
CA ILE A 233 8.97 13.87 11.37
C ILE A 233 9.31 12.39 11.47
N ASN A 234 10.32 12.04 12.28
CA ASN A 234 10.78 10.66 12.41
C ASN A 234 9.72 9.77 13.09
N CYS A 235 9.01 10.29 14.09
CA CYS A 235 8.04 9.53 14.88
C CYS A 235 6.64 9.51 14.26
N ASN A 236 6.29 10.50 13.44
CA ASN A 236 4.91 10.71 12.98
C ASN A 236 4.76 10.78 11.46
N GLY A 237 5.85 10.65 10.71
CA GLY A 237 5.85 10.71 9.24
C GLY A 237 5.07 9.56 8.61
N PHE A 238 4.09 9.88 7.77
CA PHE A 238 3.33 8.91 7.00
C PHE A 238 3.84 8.80 5.57
N SER A 239 4.01 7.57 5.10
CA SER A 239 4.35 7.30 3.71
C SER A 239 3.22 7.72 2.77
N VAL A 240 3.58 8.48 1.75
CA VAL A 240 2.69 8.89 0.65
C VAL A 240 2.89 7.88 -0.49
N SER A 241 1.82 7.26 -0.96
CA SER A 241 1.88 6.28 -2.05
C SER A 241 1.62 6.90 -3.42
N ASP A 242 2.08 6.23 -4.48
CA ASP A 242 1.71 6.59 -5.86
C ASP A 242 0.21 6.40 -6.12
N GLN A 243 -0.27 6.84 -7.29
CA GLN A 243 -1.68 6.76 -7.66
C GLN A 243 -2.23 5.32 -7.74
N ARG A 244 -1.36 4.32 -7.68
CA ARG A 244 -1.70 2.90 -7.76
C ARG A 244 -1.59 2.20 -6.40
N GLY A 245 -1.15 2.92 -5.36
CA GLY A 245 -0.94 2.39 -4.01
C GLY A 245 0.13 1.30 -3.93
N LEU A 246 1.07 1.27 -4.86
CA LEU A 246 2.02 0.16 -5.01
C LEU A 246 3.38 0.44 -4.39
N GLN A 247 3.76 1.71 -4.40
CA GLN A 247 5.07 2.15 -3.97
C GLN A 247 4.90 3.39 -3.10
N ALA A 248 5.59 3.40 -1.95
CA ALA A 248 5.82 4.62 -1.20
C ALA A 248 6.73 5.54 -2.00
N VAL A 249 6.28 6.75 -2.27
CA VAL A 249 6.94 7.74 -3.13
C VAL A 249 7.34 9.01 -2.40
N GLY A 250 6.93 9.15 -1.14
CA GLY A 250 7.25 10.30 -0.33
C GLY A 250 6.84 10.11 1.11
N VAL A 251 7.02 11.17 1.90
CA VAL A 251 6.64 11.25 3.31
C VAL A 251 5.89 12.56 3.54
N GLY A 252 4.87 12.52 4.39
CA GLY A 252 4.09 13.68 4.79
C GLY A 252 3.63 13.59 6.24
N LEU A 253 3.26 14.74 6.80
CA LEU A 253 2.72 14.83 8.17
C LEU A 253 1.24 15.22 8.14
N PHE A 254 0.48 14.58 9.03
CA PHE A 254 -0.97 14.68 9.13
C PHE A 254 -1.34 14.81 10.61
N PRO A 255 -1.36 16.04 11.17
CA PRO A 255 -1.38 16.27 12.61
C PRO A 255 -2.46 15.51 13.39
N ASN A 256 -3.68 15.41 12.84
CA ASN A 256 -4.76 14.70 13.51
C ASN A 256 -4.54 13.18 13.48
N LEU A 257 -4.05 12.66 12.36
CA LEU A 257 -3.72 11.24 12.25
C LEU A 257 -2.57 10.81 13.19
N CYS A 258 -1.63 11.71 13.49
CA CYS A 258 -0.53 11.46 14.42
C CYS A 258 -1.01 11.16 15.87
N LEU A 259 -2.28 11.45 16.20
CA LEU A 259 -2.88 11.13 17.51
C LEU A 259 -3.49 9.72 17.57
N VAL A 260 -3.49 8.96 16.47
CA VAL A 260 -4.11 7.63 16.40
C VAL A 260 -3.09 6.57 16.81
N ASN A 261 -3.28 5.97 17.99
CA ASN A 261 -2.35 5.00 18.55
C ASN A 261 -2.26 3.68 17.77
N HIS A 262 -1.21 2.93 18.08
CA HIS A 262 -0.98 1.61 17.50
C HIS A 262 -1.82 0.50 18.16
N ASP A 263 -2.34 -0.41 17.33
CA ASP A 263 -2.64 -1.80 17.70
C ASP A 263 -2.23 -2.74 16.55
N CYS A 264 -1.72 -3.94 16.87
CA CYS A 264 -1.37 -4.95 15.86
C CYS A 264 -2.60 -5.52 15.15
N TRP A 265 -3.77 -5.46 15.80
CA TRP A 265 -5.06 -5.85 15.23
C TRP A 265 -6.02 -4.66 15.29
N PRO A 266 -5.79 -3.65 14.44
CA PRO A 266 -6.44 -2.36 14.56
C PRO A 266 -7.92 -2.42 14.20
N ASN A 267 -8.69 -1.45 14.71
CA ASN A 267 -10.06 -1.21 14.27
C ASN A 267 -10.15 -0.20 13.11
N CYS A 268 -9.06 0.48 12.75
CA CYS A 268 -8.99 1.42 11.64
C CYS A 268 -7.86 1.10 10.63
N THR A 269 -7.96 1.69 9.45
CA THR A 269 -6.92 1.70 8.41
C THR A 269 -6.77 3.10 7.83
N VAL A 270 -5.60 3.40 7.29
CA VAL A 270 -5.27 4.69 6.68
C VAL A 270 -5.09 4.48 5.19
N ILE A 271 -5.73 5.32 4.38
CA ILE A 271 -5.51 5.36 2.94
C ILE A 271 -5.29 6.79 2.45
N LEU A 272 -4.43 6.95 1.43
CA LEU A 272 -4.25 8.23 0.75
C LEU A 272 -5.19 8.32 -0.44
N ASN A 273 -6.19 9.19 -0.38
CA ASN A 273 -7.17 9.43 -1.43
C ASN A 273 -7.10 10.89 -1.93
N HIS A 274 -6.84 11.09 -3.23
CA HIS A 274 -6.78 12.42 -3.86
C HIS A 274 -5.90 13.46 -3.14
N GLY A 275 -4.80 13.03 -2.51
CA GLY A 275 -3.87 13.91 -1.79
C GLY A 275 -4.26 14.23 -0.34
N LYS A 276 -5.33 13.63 0.18
CA LYS A 276 -5.70 13.63 1.59
C LYS A 276 -5.59 12.21 2.15
N ILE A 277 -5.27 12.07 3.43
CA ILE A 277 -5.48 10.79 4.10
C ILE A 277 -6.95 10.65 4.48
N GLU A 278 -7.41 9.41 4.56
CA GLU A 278 -8.68 9.02 5.13
C GLU A 278 -8.40 7.97 6.21
N LEU A 279 -8.95 8.18 7.41
CA LEU A 279 -9.02 7.15 8.44
C LEU A 279 -10.35 6.42 8.28
N ARG A 280 -10.31 5.12 8.03
CA ARG A 280 -11.48 4.27 7.75
C ARG A 280 -11.61 3.15 8.76
N SER A 281 -12.83 2.86 9.18
CA SER A 281 -13.13 1.74 10.09
C SER A 281 -13.04 0.39 9.36
N LEU A 282 -12.39 -0.59 9.98
CA LEU A 282 -12.27 -1.96 9.48
C LEU A 282 -13.43 -2.87 9.90
N GLY A 283 -14.24 -2.42 10.85
CA GLY A 283 -15.31 -3.16 11.48
C GLY A 283 -16.28 -2.22 12.20
N LYS A 284 -17.08 -2.80 13.11
CA LYS A 284 -17.90 -2.02 14.03
C LYS A 284 -17.01 -1.37 15.09
N ILE A 285 -17.21 -0.08 15.36
CA ILE A 285 -16.54 0.66 16.44
C ILE A 285 -17.63 1.32 17.29
N SER A 286 -17.57 1.13 18.60
CA SER A 286 -18.56 1.71 19.53
C SER A 286 -18.20 3.15 19.91
N GLU A 287 -19.19 3.95 20.28
CA GLU A 287 -18.92 5.27 20.86
C GLU A 287 -18.03 5.15 22.11
N GLY A 288 -17.01 5.99 22.20
CA GLY A 288 -16.02 5.99 23.29
C GLY A 288 -14.84 5.02 23.10
N GLU A 289 -14.88 4.15 22.10
CA GLU A 289 -13.79 3.20 21.79
C GLU A 289 -12.56 3.93 21.23
N GLU A 290 -11.36 3.51 21.65
CA GLU A 290 -10.09 4.03 21.12
C GLU A 290 -9.94 3.63 19.64
N LEU A 291 -9.57 4.58 18.80
CA LEU A 291 -9.24 4.36 17.40
C LEU A 291 -7.77 3.99 17.29
N THR A 292 -7.48 2.88 16.61
CA THR A 292 -6.11 2.39 16.46
C THR A 292 -5.79 1.98 15.02
N VAL A 293 -4.51 2.10 14.65
CA VAL A 293 -3.98 1.67 13.34
C VAL A 293 -2.73 0.79 13.51
N ALA A 294 -2.37 0.00 12.51
CA ALA A 294 -1.14 -0.78 12.54
C ALA A 294 0.04 0.04 12.00
N TYR A 295 1.05 0.30 12.81
CA TYR A 295 2.28 1.01 12.39
C TYR A 295 3.28 0.06 11.70
N VAL A 296 3.17 -1.24 11.99
CA VAL A 296 4.02 -2.29 11.45
C VAL A 296 3.15 -3.40 10.87
N ASP A 297 3.70 -4.16 9.92
CA ASP A 297 2.97 -5.26 9.29
C ASP A 297 2.68 -6.39 10.30
N TYR A 298 1.42 -6.82 10.34
CA TYR A 298 0.94 -7.90 11.19
C TYR A 298 1.56 -9.26 10.84
N ILE A 299 2.07 -9.48 9.63
CA ILE A 299 2.62 -10.78 9.21
C ILE A 299 3.80 -11.24 10.07
N ASN A 300 4.56 -10.32 10.65
CA ASN A 300 5.70 -10.62 11.52
C ASN A 300 5.26 -11.25 12.86
N LEU A 301 6.16 -11.96 13.54
CA LEU A 301 5.93 -12.49 14.90
C LEU A 301 5.75 -11.39 15.93
N SER A 302 5.12 -11.67 17.08
CA SER A 302 4.90 -10.65 18.10
C SER A 302 6.20 -9.99 18.58
N GLU A 303 7.24 -10.79 18.77
CA GLU A 303 8.56 -10.31 19.19
C GLU A 303 9.17 -9.36 18.15
N GLU A 304 9.10 -9.70 16.87
CA GLU A 304 9.62 -8.85 15.80
C GLU A 304 8.79 -7.57 15.64
N ARG A 305 7.45 -7.64 15.77
CA ARG A 305 6.59 -6.44 15.79
C ARG A 305 6.96 -5.52 16.96
N GLN A 306 7.13 -6.07 18.16
CA GLN A 306 7.56 -5.30 19.34
C GLN A 306 8.95 -4.70 19.14
N ARG A 307 9.90 -5.45 18.57
CA ARG A 307 11.25 -4.94 18.26
C ARG A 307 11.19 -3.76 17.30
N LEU A 308 10.46 -3.88 16.19
CA LEU A 308 10.28 -2.79 15.21
C LEU A 308 9.62 -1.57 15.84
N LEU A 309 8.58 -1.76 16.65
CA LEU A 309 7.89 -0.67 17.33
C LEU A 309 8.77 0.02 18.37
N LYS A 310 9.57 -0.74 19.12
CA LYS A 310 10.50 -0.19 20.09
C LYS A 310 11.63 0.60 19.44
N THR A 311 12.17 0.09 18.34
CA THR A 311 13.25 0.75 17.59
C THR A 311 12.77 2.04 16.92
N GLN A 312 11.56 2.07 16.37
CA GLN A 312 11.09 3.22 15.59
C GLN A 312 10.23 4.21 16.39
N TYR A 313 9.44 3.73 17.35
CA TYR A 313 8.44 4.50 18.07
C TYR A 313 8.61 4.43 19.60
N PHE A 314 9.70 3.84 20.09
CA PHE A 314 10.12 3.90 21.51
C PHE A 314 9.11 3.34 22.52
N PHE A 315 8.22 2.44 22.11
CA PHE A 315 7.27 1.78 23.02
C PHE A 315 7.22 0.25 22.85
N ASP A 316 6.85 -0.45 23.93
CA ASP A 316 6.59 -1.88 23.92
C ASP A 316 5.08 -2.14 23.74
N CYS A 317 4.68 -2.75 22.62
CA CYS A 317 3.26 -3.00 22.33
C CYS A 317 2.67 -4.08 23.25
N THR A 318 1.55 -3.73 23.91
CA THR A 318 0.82 -4.57 24.89
C THR A 318 -0.55 -5.03 24.40
N CYS A 319 -0.87 -4.84 23.11
CA CYS A 319 -2.13 -5.30 22.53
C CYS A 319 -2.36 -6.82 22.76
N GLU A 320 -3.60 -7.26 22.63
CA GLU A 320 -3.98 -8.67 22.85
C GLU A 320 -3.13 -9.62 22.00
N HIS A 321 -2.85 -9.26 20.75
CA HIS A 321 -2.09 -10.08 19.82
C HIS A 321 -0.60 -10.20 20.16
N CYS A 322 -0.02 -9.20 20.83
CA CYS A 322 1.36 -9.27 21.31
C CYS A 322 1.43 -10.00 22.65
N THR A 323 0.55 -9.64 23.59
CA THR A 323 0.54 -10.22 24.95
C THR A 323 0.24 -11.72 24.93
N LYS A 324 -0.71 -12.17 24.10
CA LYS A 324 -1.09 -13.58 23.98
C LYS A 324 -0.37 -14.31 22.84
N ARG A 325 0.53 -13.63 22.11
CA ARG A 325 1.25 -14.16 20.92
C ARG A 325 0.30 -14.79 19.89
N ILE A 326 -0.84 -14.13 19.65
CA ILE A 326 -1.89 -14.66 18.77
C ILE A 326 -1.34 -14.80 17.34
N LYS A 327 -1.53 -15.99 16.77
CA LYS A 327 -1.08 -16.44 15.43
C LYS A 327 0.41 -16.73 15.31
N ASP A 328 1.24 -16.54 16.32
CA ASP A 328 2.67 -16.84 16.21
C ASP A 328 2.93 -18.34 16.00
N ASP A 329 2.08 -19.18 16.59
CA ASP A 329 2.01 -20.63 16.36
C ASP A 329 1.72 -20.95 14.89
N LEU A 330 0.73 -20.29 14.26
CA LEU A 330 0.43 -20.49 12.83
C LEU A 330 1.54 -19.95 11.93
N LYS A 331 2.13 -18.82 12.30
CA LYS A 331 3.20 -18.14 11.53
C LYS A 331 4.49 -18.94 11.48
N MET A 332 4.71 -19.84 12.45
CA MET A 332 5.88 -20.73 12.54
C MET A 332 5.50 -22.22 12.48
N ALA A 333 4.30 -22.55 11.99
CA ALA A 333 3.80 -23.92 11.98
C ALA A 333 4.51 -24.81 10.93
N GLY A 334 4.71 -26.08 11.29
CA GLY A 334 5.04 -27.15 10.35
C GLY A 334 3.80 -27.74 9.66
N CYS A 335 3.99 -28.32 8.48
CA CYS A 335 2.94 -28.94 7.67
C CYS A 335 2.41 -30.21 8.35
N GLU A 336 1.13 -30.23 8.72
CA GLU A 336 0.48 -31.42 9.30
C GLU A 336 -0.23 -32.22 8.20
N VAL A 337 0.21 -33.45 7.97
CA VAL A 337 -0.39 -34.37 6.98
C VAL A 337 -0.89 -35.60 7.70
N ASP A 338 -2.19 -35.91 7.57
CA ASP A 338 -2.85 -37.05 8.22
C ASP A 338 -2.61 -37.16 9.74
N GLY A 339 -2.50 -36.00 10.41
CA GLY A 339 -2.25 -35.91 11.85
C GLY A 339 -0.78 -36.10 12.26
N VAL A 340 0.13 -36.25 11.30
CA VAL A 340 1.57 -36.33 11.52
C VAL A 340 2.20 -34.95 11.33
N LYS A 341 2.86 -34.45 12.37
CA LYS A 341 3.60 -33.18 12.34
C LYS A 341 5.11 -33.42 12.22
N PRO A 342 5.84 -32.60 11.46
CA PRO A 342 7.29 -32.57 11.52
C PRO A 342 7.76 -32.20 12.93
N SER A 343 8.97 -32.63 13.29
CA SER A 343 9.57 -32.24 14.56
C SER A 343 9.92 -30.76 14.57
N ASP A 344 10.00 -30.16 15.76
CA ASP A 344 10.40 -28.75 15.92
C ASP A 344 11.78 -28.48 15.29
N GLU A 345 12.70 -29.46 15.33
CA GLU A 345 14.02 -29.33 14.70
C GLU A 345 13.91 -29.30 13.17
N GLN A 346 13.04 -30.13 12.57
CA GLN A 346 12.81 -30.10 11.11
C GLN A 346 12.21 -28.77 10.67
N VAL A 347 11.23 -28.24 11.42
CA VAL A 347 10.62 -26.94 11.13
C VAL A 347 11.66 -25.82 11.24
N LYS A 348 12.52 -25.87 12.26
CA LYS A 348 13.59 -24.91 12.46
C LYS A 348 14.65 -24.97 11.35
N GLU A 349 15.12 -26.16 10.98
CA GLU A 349 16.07 -26.33 9.87
C GLU A 349 15.51 -25.80 8.55
N ALA A 350 14.24 -26.09 8.24
CA ALA A 350 13.56 -25.56 7.07
C ALA A 350 13.40 -24.03 7.12
N THR A 351 13.11 -23.48 8.29
CA THR A 351 13.02 -22.03 8.54
C THR A 351 14.36 -21.34 8.30
N ASP A 352 15.43 -21.85 8.89
CA ASP A 352 16.78 -21.31 8.75
C ASP A 352 17.24 -21.37 7.28
N TYR A 353 16.85 -22.43 6.56
CA TYR A 353 17.11 -22.54 5.13
C TYR A 353 16.34 -21.49 4.31
N CYS A 354 15.06 -21.22 4.61
CA CYS A 354 14.34 -20.11 3.98
C CYS A 354 15.06 -18.77 4.22
N PHE A 355 15.54 -18.53 5.44
CA PHE A 355 16.25 -17.30 5.79
C PHE A 355 17.53 -17.12 4.97
N GLU A 356 18.35 -18.16 4.84
CA GLU A 356 19.56 -18.14 4.00
C GLU A 356 19.23 -17.88 2.53
N MET A 357 18.17 -18.51 2.01
CA MET A 357 17.77 -18.38 0.61
C MET A 357 17.20 -16.99 0.29
N MET A 358 16.51 -16.35 1.24
CA MET A 358 16.03 -14.97 1.07
C MET A 358 17.18 -13.96 0.92
N ASP A 359 18.28 -14.09 1.68
CA ASP A 359 19.46 -13.22 1.50
C ASP A 359 20.07 -13.35 0.09
N LYS A 360 20.12 -14.58 -0.45
CA LYS A 360 20.57 -14.82 -1.83
C LYS A 360 19.58 -14.24 -2.84
N LEU A 361 18.29 -14.42 -2.61
CA LEU A 361 17.21 -13.88 -3.44
C LEU A 361 17.29 -12.35 -3.55
N ASP A 362 17.45 -11.66 -2.42
CA ASP A 362 17.54 -10.19 -2.40
C ASP A 362 18.75 -9.69 -3.18
N LYS A 363 19.91 -10.35 -3.04
CA LYS A 363 21.13 -10.04 -3.81
C LYS A 363 20.94 -10.25 -5.31
N ALA A 364 20.22 -11.30 -5.73
CA ALA A 364 19.92 -11.55 -7.14
C ALA A 364 18.92 -10.51 -7.68
N ARG A 365 17.88 -10.18 -6.91
CA ARG A 365 16.88 -9.16 -7.26
C ARG A 365 17.51 -7.78 -7.44
N LEU A 366 18.44 -7.39 -6.56
CA LEU A 366 19.19 -6.14 -6.67
C LEU A 366 20.05 -6.04 -7.94
N LYS A 367 20.53 -7.18 -8.46
CA LYS A 367 21.28 -7.25 -9.73
C LYS A 367 20.37 -7.30 -10.96
N GLY A 368 19.05 -7.41 -10.76
CA GLY A 368 18.08 -7.61 -11.83
C GLY A 368 18.13 -9.02 -12.46
N ASP A 369 18.75 -9.99 -11.80
CA ASP A 369 18.82 -11.38 -12.28
C ASP A 369 17.58 -12.18 -11.85
N TYR A 370 16.49 -11.93 -12.56
CA TYR A 370 15.18 -12.51 -12.25
C TYR A 370 15.13 -14.03 -12.47
N HIS A 371 15.96 -14.59 -13.36
CA HIS A 371 16.00 -16.04 -13.56
C HIS A 371 16.69 -16.74 -12.38
N GLU A 372 17.77 -16.15 -11.85
CA GLU A 372 18.40 -16.65 -10.63
C GLU A 372 17.46 -16.55 -9.42
N VAL A 373 16.66 -15.48 -9.31
CA VAL A 373 15.61 -15.38 -8.27
C VAL A 373 14.63 -16.55 -8.36
N VAL A 374 14.12 -16.86 -9.55
CA VAL A 374 13.21 -17.99 -9.75
C VAL A 374 13.86 -19.32 -9.35
N LYS A 375 15.12 -19.53 -9.73
CA LYS A 375 15.88 -20.74 -9.38
C LYS A 375 16.04 -20.89 -7.86
N ILE A 376 16.49 -19.84 -7.17
CA ILE A 376 16.64 -19.81 -5.71
C ILE A 376 15.31 -20.13 -5.02
N CYS A 377 14.20 -19.52 -5.47
CA CYS A 377 12.88 -19.81 -4.94
C CYS A 377 12.49 -21.28 -5.13
N LYS A 378 12.61 -21.83 -6.35
CA LYS A 378 12.22 -23.22 -6.63
C LYS A 378 13.04 -24.21 -5.80
N GLU A 379 14.36 -24.02 -5.70
CA GLU A 379 15.24 -24.83 -4.83
C GLU A 379 14.85 -24.73 -3.34
N CYS A 380 14.43 -23.54 -2.90
CA CYS A 380 13.94 -23.34 -1.53
C CYS A 380 12.64 -24.11 -1.28
N LEU A 381 11.68 -24.01 -2.20
CA LEU A 381 10.37 -24.65 -2.08
C LEU A 381 10.46 -26.17 -2.08
N GLU A 382 11.30 -26.76 -2.93
CA GLU A 382 11.52 -28.22 -2.99
C GLU A 382 11.88 -28.82 -1.62
N LYS A 383 12.63 -28.08 -0.79
CA LYS A 383 13.04 -28.55 0.54
C LYS A 383 12.09 -28.18 1.67
N THR A 384 11.36 -27.07 1.53
CA THR A 384 10.67 -26.45 2.66
C THR A 384 9.16 -26.65 2.62
N GLU A 385 8.54 -26.74 1.44
CA GLU A 385 7.10 -26.93 1.29
C GLU A 385 6.58 -28.25 1.91
N PRO A 386 7.31 -29.38 1.89
CA PRO A 386 6.89 -30.59 2.60
C PRO A 386 6.92 -30.48 4.13
N VAL A 387 7.64 -29.50 4.68
CA VAL A 387 7.92 -29.37 6.12
C VAL A 387 7.16 -28.21 6.75
N LEU A 388 6.99 -27.10 6.04
CA LEU A 388 6.42 -25.87 6.57
C LEU A 388 4.92 -25.76 6.20
N ALA A 389 4.09 -25.29 7.13
CA ALA A 389 2.68 -25.07 6.87
C ALA A 389 2.45 -23.94 5.86
N ASP A 390 1.30 -23.92 5.21
CA ASP A 390 0.89 -22.84 4.30
C ASP A 390 0.65 -21.48 4.98
N THR A 391 0.72 -21.42 6.31
CA THR A 391 0.74 -20.18 7.10
C THR A 391 2.14 -19.75 7.53
N HIS A 392 3.17 -20.54 7.23
CA HIS A 392 4.53 -20.24 7.65
C HIS A 392 5.05 -18.99 6.95
N ILE A 393 5.43 -17.97 7.71
CA ILE A 393 5.69 -16.61 7.18
C ILE A 393 6.82 -16.58 6.15
N TYR A 394 7.83 -17.42 6.33
CA TYR A 394 8.96 -17.50 5.41
C TYR A 394 8.59 -18.21 4.10
N LEU A 395 7.74 -19.24 4.16
CA LEU A 395 7.23 -19.91 2.97
C LEU A 395 6.34 -18.96 2.16
N LEU A 396 5.47 -18.20 2.84
CA LEU A 396 4.65 -17.15 2.23
C LEU A 396 5.47 -16.07 1.53
N ARG A 397 6.61 -15.65 2.09
CA ARG A 397 7.53 -14.67 1.46
C ARG A 397 8.17 -15.22 0.19
N ILE A 398 8.57 -16.49 0.20
CA ILE A 398 9.12 -17.16 -1.00
C ILE A 398 8.05 -17.27 -2.09
N TRP A 399 6.84 -17.73 -1.75
CA TRP A 399 5.73 -17.78 -2.72
C TRP A 399 5.37 -16.40 -3.28
N SER A 400 5.33 -15.35 -2.45
CA SER A 400 5.11 -13.97 -2.90
C SER A 400 6.17 -13.54 -3.91
N SER A 401 7.44 -13.73 -3.56
CA SER A 401 8.56 -13.31 -4.41
C SER A 401 8.60 -14.08 -5.73
N LEU A 402 8.37 -15.40 -5.68
CA LEU A 402 8.33 -16.24 -6.88
C LEU A 402 7.15 -15.85 -7.78
N SER A 403 5.96 -15.62 -7.21
CA SER A 403 4.79 -15.20 -7.98
C SER A 403 5.02 -13.86 -8.68
N GLU A 404 5.56 -12.86 -7.98
CA GLU A 404 5.87 -11.55 -8.55
C GLU A 404 6.85 -11.64 -9.72
N VAL A 405 7.93 -12.42 -9.56
CA VAL A 405 8.96 -12.54 -10.60
C VAL A 405 8.47 -13.37 -11.77
N GLN A 406 7.74 -14.46 -11.54
CA GLN A 406 7.18 -15.27 -12.63
C GLN A 406 6.16 -14.47 -13.45
N ALA A 407 5.33 -13.66 -12.80
CA ALA A 407 4.41 -12.79 -13.52
C ALA A 407 5.13 -11.69 -14.31
N TYR A 408 6.21 -11.12 -13.76
CA TYR A 408 7.07 -10.18 -14.49
C TYR A 408 7.68 -10.82 -15.75
N LEU A 409 8.10 -12.09 -15.64
CA LEU A 409 8.61 -12.89 -16.74
C LEU A 409 7.52 -13.49 -17.65
N GLN A 410 6.24 -13.18 -17.40
CA GLN A 410 5.07 -13.64 -18.15
C GLN A 410 4.79 -15.15 -18.08
N TYR A 411 5.33 -15.85 -17.07
CA TYR A 411 4.96 -17.23 -16.75
C TYR A 411 3.73 -17.24 -15.84
N PHE A 412 2.57 -16.88 -16.40
CA PHE A 412 1.35 -16.62 -15.62
C PHE A 412 0.77 -17.85 -14.93
N ASP A 413 0.86 -19.05 -15.52
CA ASP A 413 0.40 -20.28 -14.89
C ASP A 413 1.16 -20.59 -13.58
N ASP A 414 2.50 -20.57 -13.65
CA ASP A 414 3.37 -20.73 -12.48
C ASP A 414 3.09 -19.62 -11.45
N ALA A 415 2.98 -18.37 -11.91
CA ALA A 415 2.73 -17.24 -11.03
C ALA A 415 1.38 -17.33 -10.31
N ALA A 416 0.34 -17.81 -10.99
CA ALA A 416 -1.01 -17.99 -10.46
C ALA A 416 -1.02 -19.03 -9.34
N GLU A 417 -0.35 -20.16 -9.53
CA GLU A 417 -0.25 -21.22 -8.52
C GLU A 417 0.33 -20.69 -7.19
N TYR A 418 1.47 -20.00 -7.24
CA TYR A 418 2.09 -19.45 -6.04
C TYR A 418 1.31 -18.27 -5.45
N ALA A 419 0.66 -17.46 -6.30
CA ALA A 419 -0.23 -16.40 -5.83
C ALA A 419 -1.42 -16.96 -5.03
N ARG A 420 -2.00 -18.08 -5.48
CA ARG A 420 -3.09 -18.76 -4.80
C ARG A 420 -2.67 -19.23 -3.41
N LYS A 421 -1.57 -19.99 -3.33
CA LYS A 421 -1.01 -20.50 -2.06
C LYS A 421 -0.73 -19.36 -1.08
N MET A 422 -0.11 -18.28 -1.56
CA MET A 422 0.16 -17.10 -0.74
C MET A 422 -1.12 -16.45 -0.19
N VAL A 423 -2.12 -16.20 -1.05
CA VAL A 423 -3.38 -15.56 -0.62
C VAL A 423 -4.15 -16.44 0.36
N GLU A 424 -4.18 -17.75 0.15
CA GLU A 424 -4.82 -18.70 1.07
C GLU A 424 -4.19 -18.67 2.47
N GLY A 425 -2.85 -18.63 2.57
CA GLY A 425 -2.17 -18.45 3.84
C GLY A 425 -2.43 -17.07 4.46
N TYR A 426 -2.39 -16.00 3.67
CA TYR A 426 -2.71 -14.64 4.12
C TYR A 426 -4.13 -14.52 4.68
N MET A 427 -5.11 -15.21 4.09
CA MET A 427 -6.48 -15.26 4.59
C MET A 427 -6.62 -15.89 5.98
N LYS A 428 -5.69 -16.76 6.37
CA LYS A 428 -5.67 -17.38 7.71
C LYS A 428 -4.97 -16.49 8.75
N LEU A 429 -4.16 -15.53 8.32
CA LEU A 429 -3.32 -14.70 9.19
C LEU A 429 -3.86 -13.28 9.36
N TYR A 430 -4.16 -12.58 8.28
CA TYR A 430 -4.58 -11.18 8.33
C TYR A 430 -6.02 -10.99 8.80
N HIS A 431 -6.31 -9.77 9.27
CA HIS A 431 -7.69 -9.30 9.42
C HIS A 431 -8.42 -9.41 8.07
N PRO A 432 -9.70 -9.87 8.04
CA PRO A 432 -10.43 -10.05 6.78
C PRO A 432 -10.53 -8.80 5.91
N ASN A 433 -10.58 -7.61 6.54
CA ASN A 433 -10.58 -6.31 5.86
C ASN A 433 -9.18 -5.65 5.84
N ASN A 434 -8.08 -6.39 5.90
CA ASN A 434 -6.74 -5.81 5.82
C ASN A 434 -6.41 -5.35 4.38
N ALA A 435 -5.87 -4.13 4.23
CA ALA A 435 -5.55 -3.56 2.92
C ALA A 435 -4.50 -4.38 2.15
N THR A 436 -3.46 -4.89 2.84
CA THR A 436 -2.43 -5.76 2.25
C THR A 436 -3.03 -7.04 1.71
N LEU A 437 -3.97 -7.65 2.45
CA LEU A 437 -4.71 -8.83 1.99
C LEU A 437 -5.54 -8.51 0.73
N GLY A 438 -6.26 -7.39 0.72
CA GLY A 438 -7.02 -6.94 -0.44
C GLY A 438 -6.16 -6.73 -1.68
N MET A 439 -5.02 -6.05 -1.52
CA MET A 439 -4.07 -5.80 -2.60
C MET A 439 -3.40 -7.11 -3.09
N ALA A 440 -3.10 -8.05 -2.20
CA ALA A 440 -2.57 -9.36 -2.56
C ALA A 440 -3.60 -10.19 -3.34
N ALA A 441 -4.86 -10.21 -2.90
CA ALA A 441 -5.95 -10.88 -3.61
C ALA A 441 -6.20 -10.25 -5.00
N MET A 442 -6.11 -8.92 -5.12
CA MET A 442 -6.21 -8.23 -6.40
C MET A 442 -5.11 -8.70 -7.36
N ARG A 443 -3.85 -8.71 -6.93
CA ARG A 443 -2.72 -9.18 -7.76
C ARG A 443 -2.88 -10.64 -8.14
N ALA A 444 -3.24 -11.51 -7.20
CA ALA A 444 -3.45 -12.92 -7.47
C ALA A 444 -4.57 -13.14 -8.49
N GLY A 445 -5.70 -12.43 -8.35
CA GLY A 445 -6.82 -12.54 -9.30
C GLY A 445 -6.46 -12.08 -10.71
N VAL A 446 -5.68 -10.99 -10.85
CA VAL A 446 -5.18 -10.55 -12.16
C VAL A 446 -4.21 -11.58 -12.76
N THR A 447 -3.30 -12.15 -11.96
CA THR A 447 -2.38 -13.18 -12.44
C THR A 447 -3.12 -14.44 -12.92
N HIS A 448 -4.16 -14.89 -12.20
CA HIS A 448 -5.00 -16.01 -12.64
C HIS A 448 -5.78 -15.68 -13.91
N TRP A 449 -6.30 -14.46 -14.02
CA TRP A 449 -6.99 -14.01 -15.22
C TRP A 449 -6.04 -14.02 -16.44
N GLN A 450 -4.81 -13.55 -16.29
CA GLN A 450 -3.78 -13.60 -17.33
C GLN A 450 -3.34 -15.03 -17.69
N ALA A 451 -3.42 -15.96 -16.75
CA ALA A 451 -3.23 -17.40 -16.99
C ALA A 451 -4.43 -18.07 -17.67
N GLY A 452 -5.50 -17.33 -18.00
CA GLY A 452 -6.73 -17.88 -18.57
C GLY A 452 -7.60 -18.65 -17.55
N GLN A 453 -7.25 -18.61 -16.26
CA GLN A 453 -7.96 -19.28 -15.17
C GLN A 453 -9.11 -18.42 -14.66
N ILE A 454 -10.09 -18.14 -15.54
CA ILE A 454 -11.09 -17.09 -15.37
C ILE A 454 -11.96 -17.27 -14.11
N GLU A 455 -12.33 -18.50 -13.75
CA GLU A 455 -13.18 -18.75 -12.57
C GLU A 455 -12.48 -18.33 -11.27
N VAL A 456 -11.22 -18.73 -11.10
CA VAL A 456 -10.41 -18.38 -9.92
C VAL A 456 -10.05 -16.90 -9.96
N GLY A 457 -9.64 -16.39 -11.13
CA GLY A 457 -9.30 -14.97 -11.32
C GLY A 457 -10.45 -14.04 -10.94
N HIS A 458 -11.65 -14.30 -11.46
CA HIS A 458 -12.84 -13.52 -11.13
C HIS A 458 -13.20 -13.62 -9.63
N GLY A 459 -13.13 -14.82 -9.04
CA GLY A 459 -13.40 -15.02 -7.61
C GLY A 459 -12.47 -14.20 -6.70
N MET A 460 -11.17 -14.19 -7.01
CA MET A 460 -10.19 -13.39 -6.28
C MET A 460 -10.36 -11.88 -6.50
N ILE A 461 -10.67 -11.44 -7.71
CA ILE A 461 -10.97 -10.02 -8.01
C ILE A 461 -12.20 -9.55 -7.23
N CYS A 462 -13.27 -10.33 -7.18
CA CYS A 462 -14.46 -10.02 -6.38
C CYS A 462 -14.14 -9.92 -4.89
N LYS A 463 -13.32 -10.85 -4.37
CA LYS A 463 -12.87 -10.81 -2.98
C LYS A 463 -12.04 -9.57 -2.67
N ALA A 464 -11.10 -9.24 -3.55
CA ALA A 464 -10.30 -8.02 -3.42
C ALA A 464 -11.18 -6.78 -3.44
N TYR A 465 -12.16 -6.73 -4.34
CA TYR A 465 -13.09 -5.60 -4.45
C TYR A 465 -13.87 -5.40 -3.14
N ALA A 466 -14.36 -6.48 -2.53
CA ALA A 466 -15.04 -6.40 -1.23
C ALA A 466 -14.15 -5.79 -0.13
N ILE A 467 -12.87 -6.18 -0.06
CA ILE A 467 -11.91 -5.65 0.93
C ILE A 467 -11.54 -4.19 0.63
N LEU A 468 -11.32 -3.85 -0.65
CA LEU A 468 -10.92 -2.50 -1.06
C LEU A 468 -12.08 -1.50 -0.94
N MET A 469 -13.34 -1.95 -1.07
CA MET A 469 -14.50 -1.12 -0.77
C MET A 469 -14.53 -0.66 0.70
N VAL A 470 -14.04 -1.48 1.64
CA VAL A 470 -13.89 -1.10 3.06
C VAL A 470 -12.68 -0.20 3.26
N THR A 471 -11.51 -0.65 2.81
CA THR A 471 -10.21 -0.03 3.16
C THR A 471 -9.91 1.23 2.37
N HIS A 472 -10.31 1.29 1.09
CA HIS A 472 -10.03 2.40 0.18
C HIS A 472 -11.29 3.19 -0.17
N GLY A 473 -12.45 2.52 -0.22
CA GLY A 473 -13.72 3.14 -0.61
C GLY A 473 -13.93 3.23 -2.13
N PRO A 474 -15.17 3.55 -2.56
CA PRO A 474 -15.56 3.53 -3.99
C PRO A 474 -14.93 4.64 -4.82
N THR A 475 -14.51 5.74 -4.20
CA THR A 475 -13.95 6.91 -4.90
C THR A 475 -12.45 6.78 -5.17
N HIS A 476 -11.78 5.84 -4.51
CA HIS A 476 -10.34 5.64 -4.60
C HIS A 476 -9.95 5.09 -5.99
N PRO A 477 -8.87 5.60 -6.61
CA PRO A 477 -8.44 5.16 -7.95
C PRO A 477 -8.28 3.64 -8.10
N ILE A 478 -7.64 2.98 -7.14
CA ILE A 478 -7.44 1.52 -7.16
C ILE A 478 -8.78 0.77 -7.16
N THR A 479 -9.75 1.20 -6.35
CA THR A 479 -11.07 0.56 -6.28
C THR A 479 -11.83 0.71 -7.59
N LYS A 480 -11.71 1.86 -8.26
CA LYS A 480 -12.31 2.10 -9.58
C LYS A 480 -11.68 1.23 -10.66
N ASP A 481 -10.35 1.12 -10.68
CA ASP A 481 -9.64 0.24 -11.61
C ASP A 481 -10.05 -1.22 -11.37
N LEU A 482 -10.16 -1.63 -10.10
CA LEU A 482 -10.58 -2.97 -9.73
C LEU A 482 -12.04 -3.25 -10.08
N GLU A 483 -12.93 -2.27 -9.97
CA GLU A 483 -14.31 -2.39 -10.44
C GLU A 483 -14.37 -2.65 -11.95
N ALA A 484 -13.58 -1.91 -12.73
CA ALA A 484 -13.48 -2.12 -14.17
C ALA A 484 -12.98 -3.53 -14.51
N MET A 485 -11.97 -4.03 -13.79
CA MET A 485 -11.48 -5.42 -13.93
C MET A 485 -12.53 -6.46 -13.51
N ARG A 486 -13.30 -6.19 -12.46
CA ARG A 486 -14.40 -7.06 -12.01
C ARG A 486 -15.47 -7.19 -13.09
N VAL A 487 -15.87 -6.09 -13.73
CA VAL A 487 -16.86 -6.11 -14.81
C VAL A 487 -16.34 -6.88 -16.03
N GLN A 488 -15.07 -6.70 -16.41
CA GLN A 488 -14.48 -7.41 -17.54
C GLN A 488 -14.43 -8.93 -17.28
N THR A 489 -13.93 -9.34 -16.12
CA THR A 489 -13.84 -10.76 -15.77
C THR A 489 -15.21 -11.41 -15.57
N GLU A 490 -16.23 -10.65 -15.13
CA GLU A 490 -17.62 -11.14 -15.06
C GLU A 490 -18.18 -11.45 -16.46
N MET A 491 -17.94 -10.58 -17.44
CA MET A 491 -18.34 -10.80 -18.83
C MET A 491 -17.64 -12.04 -19.42
N GLU A 492 -16.32 -12.14 -19.23
CA GLU A 492 -15.54 -13.28 -19.73
C GLU A 492 -15.95 -14.61 -19.07
N LEU A 493 -16.14 -14.62 -17.75
CA LEU A 493 -16.63 -15.79 -17.03
C LEU A 493 -18.00 -16.24 -17.55
N ARG A 494 -18.88 -15.28 -17.87
CA ARG A 494 -20.18 -15.58 -18.44
C ARG A 494 -20.06 -16.19 -19.84
N MET A 495 -19.17 -15.67 -20.69
CA MET A 495 -18.88 -16.26 -22.01
C MET A 495 -18.33 -17.68 -21.87
N PHE A 496 -17.41 -17.90 -20.94
CA PHE A 496 -16.85 -19.22 -20.62
C PHE A 496 -17.95 -20.22 -20.24
N LYS A 497 -18.83 -19.87 -19.30
CA LYS A 497 -19.95 -20.73 -18.87
C LYS A 497 -20.99 -20.97 -19.96
N GLN A 498 -21.23 -19.98 -20.82
CA GLN A 498 -22.12 -20.14 -21.97
C GLN A 498 -21.55 -21.14 -22.98
N ASN A 499 -20.25 -21.11 -23.23
CA ASN A 499 -19.58 -22.09 -24.10
C ASN A 499 -19.71 -23.52 -23.53
N GLU A 500 -19.46 -23.72 -22.23
CA GLU A 500 -19.65 -25.03 -21.58
C GLU A 500 -21.11 -25.53 -21.68
N TYR A 501 -22.08 -24.63 -21.48
CA TYR A 501 -23.49 -24.97 -21.61
C TYR A 501 -23.85 -25.41 -23.03
N VAL A 502 -23.30 -24.77 -24.07
CA VAL A 502 -23.51 -25.18 -25.47
C VAL A 502 -23.00 -26.60 -25.70
N TYR A 503 -21.78 -26.93 -25.24
CA TYR A 503 -21.25 -28.30 -25.34
C TYR A 503 -22.11 -29.32 -24.57
N HIS A 504 -22.59 -28.96 -23.38
CA HIS A 504 -23.51 -29.80 -22.63
C HIS A 504 -24.85 -30.01 -23.37
N SER A 505 -25.43 -28.93 -23.90
CA SER A 505 -26.68 -29.02 -24.68
C SER A 505 -26.49 -29.82 -25.96
N MET A 506 -25.33 -29.73 -26.63
CA MET A 506 -24.98 -30.57 -27.78
C MET A 506 -24.97 -32.05 -27.39
N ARG A 507 -24.32 -32.38 -26.27
CA ARG A 507 -24.26 -33.75 -25.76
C ARG A 507 -25.64 -34.28 -25.37
N GLU A 508 -26.46 -33.48 -24.68
CA GLU A 508 -27.82 -33.88 -24.33
C GLU A 508 -28.73 -34.05 -25.54
N ALA A 509 -28.65 -33.14 -26.53
CA ALA A 509 -29.38 -33.23 -27.79
C ALA A 509 -29.02 -34.52 -28.54
N ALA A 510 -27.72 -34.85 -28.60
CA ALA A 510 -27.23 -36.09 -29.19
C ALA A 510 -27.72 -37.34 -28.43
N LEU A 511 -27.72 -37.32 -27.09
CA LEU A 511 -28.19 -38.45 -26.27
C LEU A 511 -29.72 -38.62 -26.30
N LYS A 512 -30.48 -37.54 -26.43
CA LYS A 512 -31.95 -37.53 -26.36
C LYS A 512 -32.63 -37.47 -27.73
N ASN A 513 -31.86 -37.43 -28.82
CA ASN A 513 -32.35 -37.30 -30.20
C ASN A 513 -33.29 -36.10 -30.39
N LYS A 514 -32.97 -34.96 -29.76
CA LYS A 514 -33.76 -33.72 -29.78
C LYS A 514 -32.97 -32.57 -30.42
N PRO A 515 -33.64 -31.57 -31.02
CA PRO A 515 -32.96 -30.37 -31.52
C PRO A 515 -32.35 -29.54 -30.37
N MET A 516 -31.25 -28.84 -30.68
CA MET A 516 -30.48 -28.05 -29.71
C MET A 516 -31.30 -26.90 -29.12
N THR A 517 -31.10 -26.61 -27.83
CA THR A 517 -31.64 -25.43 -27.14
C THR A 517 -30.51 -24.50 -26.71
N MET A 518 -30.50 -23.27 -27.22
CA MET A 518 -29.56 -22.21 -26.81
C MET A 518 -30.02 -21.56 -25.51
N MET A 519 -29.09 -21.12 -24.66
CA MET A 519 -29.43 -20.25 -23.52
C MET A 519 -30.07 -18.96 -24.05
N HIS A 520 -31.18 -18.54 -23.45
CA HIS A 520 -31.77 -17.22 -23.72
C HIS A 520 -30.82 -16.13 -23.23
N GLU A 521 -30.54 -15.13 -24.06
CA GLU A 521 -29.92 -13.89 -23.63
C GLU A 521 -30.86 -13.19 -22.62
N PRO A 522 -30.41 -12.89 -21.39
CA PRO A 522 -31.19 -12.08 -20.45
C PRO A 522 -31.37 -10.68 -21.03
N LYS A 523 -32.59 -10.14 -20.91
CA LYS A 523 -32.98 -8.87 -21.53
C LYS A 523 -32.39 -7.66 -20.79
N SER A 524 -31.83 -7.87 -19.58
CA SER A 524 -31.12 -6.85 -18.81
C SER A 524 -30.06 -7.45 -17.88
N VAL A 525 -29.13 -6.60 -17.41
CA VAL A 525 -28.08 -6.93 -16.44
C VAL A 525 -28.68 -7.42 -15.11
N GLU A 526 -29.76 -6.81 -14.66
CA GLU A 526 -30.46 -7.15 -13.40
C GLU A 526 -31.13 -8.53 -13.45
N GLU A 527 -31.62 -8.93 -14.62
CA GLU A 527 -32.20 -10.26 -14.84
C GLU A 527 -31.11 -11.35 -14.87
N GLY A 528 -29.91 -11.01 -15.35
CA GLY A 528 -28.72 -11.85 -15.27
C GLY A 528 -28.28 -12.14 -13.83
N ILE A 529 -28.31 -11.12 -12.96
CA ILE A 529 -27.93 -11.24 -11.53
C ILE A 529 -28.89 -12.20 -10.81
N LYS A 530 -30.20 -12.09 -11.00
CA LYS A 530 -31.18 -12.97 -10.35
C LYS A 530 -31.04 -14.44 -10.75
N ASN A 531 -30.66 -14.71 -12.00
CA ASN A 531 -30.54 -16.06 -12.52
C ASN A 531 -29.28 -16.80 -12.04
N LEU A 532 -28.25 -16.08 -11.59
CA LEU A 532 -27.01 -16.66 -11.05
C LEU A 532 -27.15 -17.25 -9.64
N PHE A 533 -28.12 -16.76 -8.84
CA PHE A 533 -28.29 -17.17 -7.44
C PHE A 533 -29.45 -18.15 -7.19
N HIS A 534 -30.20 -18.53 -8.23
CA HIS A 534 -31.18 -19.61 -8.08
C HIS A 534 -30.49 -20.98 -8.07
N ARG A 535 -30.24 -21.52 -6.87
CA ARG A 535 -30.12 -22.98 -6.68
C ARG A 535 -31.42 -23.62 -7.18
N ARG A 536 -31.36 -24.34 -8.31
CA ARG A 536 -32.43 -25.26 -8.69
C ARG A 536 -32.53 -26.34 -7.61
N LYS A 537 -33.74 -26.51 -7.07
CA LYS A 537 -34.11 -27.65 -6.21
C LYS A 537 -33.93 -28.97 -6.96
#